data_AF-A0AAU9MUU0-F1
#
_entry.id   AF-A0AAU9MUU0-F1
#
_cell.length_a   1.000
_cell.length_b   1.000
_cell.length_c   1.000
_cell.angle_alpha   90.00
_cell.angle_beta   90.00
_cell.angle_gamma   90.00
#
_symmetry.space_group_name_H-M   'P 1'
#
loop_
_entity.id
_entity.type
_entity.pdbx_description
1 polymer ?
#
loop_
_entity_poly.entity_id
_entity_poly.type
_entity_poly.pdbx_seq_one_letter_code
_entity_poly.pdbx_strand_id
1 'polypeptide(L)' 'MIEKVKHTQEEYIGSNIFEIVGTNVQSTYITCLVDQIATLGIKLLFLVIIVNNIMKYFTFEIQVLDDKNVRQLF' A
#
# COMPACT_ATOMS: atom_id res chain seq x y z
N MET A 1 -6.42 11.16 9.47
CA MET A 1 -6.70 12.23 8.48
C MET A 1 -5.47 12.32 7.61
N ILE A 2 -5.60 12.08 6.30
CA ILE A 2 -4.45 12.13 5.40
C ILE A 2 -4.07 13.60 5.20
N GLU A 3 -2.85 13.96 5.58
CA GLU A 3 -2.37 15.35 5.48
C GLU A 3 -1.89 15.67 4.07
N LYS A 4 -1.38 14.65 3.35
CA LYS A 4 -0.77 14.84 2.03
C LYS A 4 -0.92 13.58 1.17
N VAL A 5 -1.67 13.70 0.06
CA VAL A 5 -1.64 12.77 -1.08
C VAL A 5 -1.25 13.58 -2.29
N LYS A 6 -0.12 13.26 -2.93
CA LYS A 6 0.28 13.97 -4.15
C LYS A 6 1.21 13.15 -5.03
N HIS A 7 1.17 13.48 -6.33
CA HIS A 7 2.24 13.13 -7.26
C HIS A 7 3.39 14.14 -7.11
N THR A 8 4.63 13.69 -7.01
CA THR A 8 5.82 14.54 -6.92
C THR A 8 6.94 13.96 -7.77
N GLN A 9 7.77 14.80 -8.35
CA GLN A 9 8.95 14.36 -9.08
C GLN A 9 10.09 14.09 -8.08
N GLU A 10 10.62 12.86 -8.08
CA GLU A 10 11.79 12.49 -7.28
C GLU A 10 13.06 12.74 -8.10
N GLU A 11 13.92 13.65 -7.64
CA GLU A 11 15.09 14.11 -8.39
C GLU A 11 16.15 13.03 -8.55
N TYR A 12 16.34 12.17 -7.53
CA TYR A 12 17.35 11.11 -7.58
C TYR A 12 17.03 10.03 -8.63
N ILE A 13 15.75 9.69 -8.81
CA ILE A 13 15.29 8.66 -9.76
C ILE A 13 14.84 9.29 -11.09
N GLY A 14 14.62 10.61 -11.11
CA GLY A 14 14.09 11.34 -12.26
C GLY A 14 12.66 10.92 -12.65
N SER A 15 11.89 10.36 -11.70
CA SER A 15 10.57 9.77 -11.95
C SER A 15 9.52 10.33 -11.01
N ASN A 16 8.25 10.29 -11.42
CA ASN A 16 7.15 10.68 -10.55
C ASN A 16 6.88 9.60 -9.50
N ILE A 17 6.84 10.01 -8.25
CA ILE A 17 6.45 9.20 -7.10
C ILE A 17 5.05 9.60 -6.63
N PHE A 18 4.38 8.64 -5.99
CA PHE A 18 3.11 8.87 -5.30
C PHE A 18 3.38 8.94 -3.79
N GLU A 19 3.28 10.14 -3.23
CA GLU A 19 3.57 10.41 -1.83
C GLU A 19 2.27 10.41 -1.01
N ILE A 20 2.21 9.56 0.02
CA ILE A 20 1.15 9.52 1.03
C ILE A 20 1.80 9.71 2.39
N VAL A 21 1.47 10.80 3.08
CA VAL A 21 2.01 11.11 4.41
C VAL A 21 0.88 11.62 5.31
N GLY A 22 0.88 11.15 6.55
CA GLY A 22 0.01 11.63 7.61
C GLY A 22 0.64 11.38 8.98
N THR A 23 0.07 12.01 10.00
CA THR A 23 0.52 11.92 11.40
C THR A 23 0.21 10.57 12.04
N ASN A 24 -0.92 9.94 11.69
CA ASN A 24 -1.32 8.63 12.21
C ASN A 24 -1.40 7.59 11.08
N VAL A 25 -0.49 6.62 11.13
CA VAL A 25 -0.36 5.50 10.17
C VAL A 25 -1.65 4.69 10.05
N GLN A 26 -2.36 4.43 11.15
CA GLN A 26 -3.59 3.62 11.16
C GLN A 26 -4.76 4.29 10.41
N SER A 27 -4.72 5.60 10.22
CA SER A 27 -5.79 6.38 9.58
C SER A 27 -5.39 6.96 8.22
N THR A 28 -4.19 6.62 7.74
CA THR A 28 -3.57 7.20 6.55
C THR A 28 -3.08 6.09 5.63
N TYR A 29 -3.99 5.48 4.88
CA TYR A 29 -3.68 4.38 3.98
C TYR A 29 -4.52 4.47 2.70
N ILE A 30 -4.10 3.71 1.69
CA ILE A 30 -4.89 3.45 0.48
C ILE A 30 -5.23 1.96 0.42
N THR A 31 -6.40 1.65 -0.09
CA THR A 31 -6.81 0.27 -0.37
C THR A 31 -6.87 0.06 -1.88
N CYS A 32 -6.56 -1.15 -2.34
CA CYS A 32 -6.60 -1.45 -3.77
C CYS A 32 -8.04 -1.44 -4.32
N LEU A 33 -9.00 -1.89 -3.52
CA LEU A 33 -10.41 -1.93 -3.87
C LEU A 33 -11.19 -0.95 -2.99
N VAL A 34 -12.15 -0.25 -3.62
CA VAL A 34 -13.07 0.67 -2.95
C VAL A 34 -14.16 -0.10 -2.20
N ASP A 35 -14.58 -1.24 -2.75
CA ASP A 35 -15.52 -2.16 -2.12
C ASP A 35 -14.76 -3.17 -1.26
N GLN A 36 -15.15 -3.27 0.01
CA GLN A 36 -14.54 -4.18 1.00
C GLN A 36 -14.86 -5.65 0.73
N ILE A 37 -15.91 -5.93 -0.06
CA ILE A 37 -16.33 -7.29 -0.40
C ILE A 37 -15.61 -7.79 -1.65
N ALA A 38 -15.29 -6.87 -2.56
CA ALA A 38 -14.54 -7.19 -3.76
C ALA A 38 -13.15 -7.74 -3.41
N THR A 39 -12.67 -8.71 -4.18
CA THR A 39 -11.34 -9.32 -3.98
C THR A 39 -10.55 -9.25 -5.27
N LEU A 40 -9.26 -8.91 -5.18
CA LEU A 40 -8.36 -8.87 -6.33
C LEU A 40 -7.67 -10.23 -6.48
N GLY A 41 -7.98 -10.96 -7.56
CA GLY A 41 -7.42 -12.28 -7.84
C GLY A 41 -6.03 -12.19 -8.48
N ILE A 42 -4.97 -12.05 -7.68
CA ILE A 42 -3.58 -12.13 -8.15
C ILE A 42 -3.00 -13.51 -7.83
N LYS A 43 -2.49 -14.22 -8.85
CA LYS A 43 -1.86 -15.54 -8.70
C LYS A 43 -0.32 -15.48 -8.69
N LEU A 44 0.25 -14.28 -8.54
CA LEU A 44 1.70 -14.10 -8.54
C LEU A 44 2.30 -14.59 -7.21
N LEU A 45 3.45 -15.25 -7.29
CA LEU A 45 4.15 -15.83 -6.14
C LEU A 45 4.84 -14.79 -5.25
N PHE A 46 5.14 -13.62 -5.80
CA PHE A 46 5.89 -12.57 -5.12
C PHE A 46 5.21 -11.22 -5.31
N LEU A 47 5.05 -10.49 -4.22
CA LEU A 47 4.68 -9.08 -4.23
C LEU A 47 5.94 -8.25 -4.01
N VAL A 48 6.30 -7.43 -4.99
CA VAL A 48 7.44 -6.50 -4.90
C VAL A 48 6.89 -5.10 -4.78
N ILE A 49 7.17 -4.43 -3.65
CA ILE A 49 6.82 -3.03 -3.41
C ILE A 49 8.11 -2.23 -3.34
N ILE A 50 8.22 -1.18 -4.17
CA ILE A 50 9.32 -0.23 -4.12
C ILE A 50 8.86 0.97 -3.30
N VAL A 51 9.45 1.17 -2.13
CA VAL A 51 9.10 2.26 -1.20
C VAL A 51 10.36 3.04 -0.88
N ASN A 52 10.24 4.37 -0.82
CA ASN A 52 11.32 5.22 -0.34
C ASN A 52 11.32 5.27 1.20
N ASN A 53 12.46 4.99 1.85
CA ASN A 53 12.58 5.09 3.30
C ASN A 53 12.82 6.55 3.70
N ILE A 54 11.77 7.21 4.20
CA ILE A 54 11.81 8.59 4.67
C ILE A 54 11.96 8.72 6.19
N MET A 55 12.42 7.66 6.88
CA MET A 55 12.62 7.61 8.34
C MET A 55 11.34 7.89 9.14
N LYS A 56 10.19 7.43 8.64
CA LYS A 56 8.88 7.48 9.32
C LYS A 56 8.31 6.07 9.45
N TYR A 57 7.33 5.89 10.35
CA TYR A 57 6.60 4.64 10.47
C TYR A 57 5.89 4.31 9.15
N PHE A 58 6.12 3.09 8.67
CA PHE A 58 5.51 2.54 7.48
C PHE A 58 5.01 1.14 7.80
N THR A 59 3.77 0.85 7.41
CA THR A 59 3.16 -0.47 7.49
C THR A 59 2.43 -0.73 6.17
N PHE A 60 2.30 -2.00 5.80
CA PHE A 60 1.44 -2.44 4.72
C PHE A 60 0.70 -3.68 5.20
N GLU A 61 -0.47 -3.93 4.63
CA GLU A 61 -1.27 -5.11 4.93
C GLU A 61 -1.63 -5.81 3.62
N ILE A 62 -1.56 -7.14 3.62
CA ILE A 62 -2.02 -7.97 2.51
C ILE A 62 -2.99 -9.03 3.00
N GLN A 63 -4.06 -9.22 2.23
CA GLN A 63 -5.01 -10.31 2.45
C GLN A 63 -4.73 -11.43 1.45
N VAL A 64 -4.44 -12.63 1.96
CA VAL A 64 -4.18 -13.82 1.16
C VAL A 64 -5.33 -14.81 1.35
N LEU A 65 -5.82 -15.35 0.23
CA LEU A 65 -6.78 -16.45 0.23
C LEU A 65 -6.03 -17.76 0.03
N ASP A 66 -6.18 -18.70 0.96
CA ASP A 66 -5.57 -20.02 0.86
C ASP A 66 -6.45 -21.03 0.10
N ASP A 67 -5.94 -22.24 -0.06
CA ASP A 67 -6.62 -23.37 -0.72
C ASP A 67 -7.85 -23.89 0.04
N LYS A 68 -8.04 -23.47 1.28
CA LYS A 68 -9.20 -23.78 2.13
C LYS A 68 -10.23 -22.65 2.16
N ASN A 69 -10.06 -21.64 1.31
CA ASN A 69 -10.86 -20.41 1.29
C ASN A 69 -10.81 -19.61 2.60
N VAL A 70 -9.75 -19.75 3.38
CA VAL A 70 -9.52 -18.94 4.57
C VAL A 70 -8.74 -17.69 4.17
N ARG A 71 -9.20 -16.54 4.66
CA ARG A 71 -8.54 -15.24 4.46
C ARG A 71 -7.57 -14.99 5.61
N GLN A 72 -6.30 -14.78 5.29
CA GLN A 72 -5.26 -14.45 6.26
C GLN A 72 -4.73 -13.04 5.98
N LEU A 73 -4.52 -12.25 7.04
CA LEU A 73 -3.95 -10.90 6.96
C LEU A 73 -2.49 -10.98 7.40
N PHE A 74 -1.59 -10.43 6.59
CA PHE A 74 -0.16 -10.31 6.88
C PHE A 74 0.28 -8.85 6.83
#